data_AF-A0A6N0NVA2-F1
#
_entry.id   AF-A0A6N0NVA2-F1
#
_cell.length_a   1.000
_cell.length_b   1.000
_cell.length_c   1.000
_cell.angle_alpha   90.00
_cell.angle_beta   90.00
_cell.angle_gamma   90.00
#
_symmetry.space_group_name_H-M   'P 1'
#
loop_
_entity.id
_entity.type
_entity.pdbx_description
1 polymer ?
#
loop_
_entity_poly.entity_id
_entity_poly.type
_entity_poly.pdbx_seq_one_letter_code
_entity_poly.pdbx_strand_id
1 'polypeptide(L)'
;MSALLALGLAEKGMRVSLIDLDPLGYSSHLLGVREPNLSHNSTEEIQFQGEINVGRGSVNVLKIFGHVGLWNLLKSLPREEIQQRLEHYLKVTKNTKYVITDKSQFTGNTKIVQDIITESLNQFTKKRLYITDSNSINLELTAKLVNEDIDPFGVIINMVPPFPSAMEKAREVASLFKGLVVVNPFIESLFNVDSLSTDLIPVTIRKLIGFLDSPAPDLLVIMPDME
;
A
#
# COMPACT_ATOMS: atom_id res chain seq x y z
N MET A 1 4.31 -0.41 5.00
CA MET A 1 3.09 0.35 5.37
C MET A 1 1.82 -0.30 4.81
N SER A 2 1.78 -0.63 3.52
CA SER A 2 0.63 -1.25 2.84
C SER A 2 0.09 -2.50 3.57
N ALA A 3 0.98 -3.39 4.01
CA ALA A 3 0.62 -4.57 4.82
C ALA A 3 -0.02 -4.22 6.18
N LEU A 4 0.54 -3.25 6.92
CA LEU A 4 -0.01 -2.80 8.21
C LEU A 4 -1.41 -2.18 8.05
N LEU A 5 -1.61 -1.40 6.98
CA LEU A 5 -2.92 -0.83 6.68
C LEU A 5 -3.95 -1.92 6.34
N ALA A 6 -3.54 -2.93 5.56
CA ALA A 6 -4.39 -4.06 5.22
C ALA A 6 -4.80 -4.85 6.48
N LEU A 7 -3.84 -5.18 7.34
CA LEU A 7 -4.09 -5.87 8.61
C LEU A 7 -4.99 -5.05 9.54
N GLY A 8 -4.77 -3.73 9.64
CA GLY A 8 -5.60 -2.87 10.49
C GLY A 8 -7.05 -2.76 10.00
N LEU A 9 -7.26 -2.71 8.69
CA LEU A 9 -8.61 -2.77 8.12
C LEU A 9 -9.28 -4.13 8.40
N ALA A 10 -8.54 -5.23 8.25
CA ALA A 10 -9.04 -6.57 8.55
C ALA A 10 -9.34 -6.77 10.05
N GLU A 11 -8.52 -6.20 10.95
CA GLU A 11 -8.77 -6.15 12.41
C GLU A 11 -10.12 -5.48 12.73
N LYS A 12 -10.56 -4.52 11.91
CA LYS A 12 -11.89 -3.88 11.99
C LYS A 12 -13.02 -4.69 11.34
N GLY A 13 -12.76 -5.93 10.94
CA GLY A 13 -13.76 -6.83 10.34
C GLY A 13 -13.96 -6.64 8.83
N MET A 14 -13.07 -5.91 8.16
CA MET A 14 -13.21 -5.64 6.72
C MET A 14 -12.57 -6.75 5.89
N ARG A 15 -13.11 -6.99 4.68
CA ARG A 15 -12.45 -7.79 3.64
C ARG A 15 -11.60 -6.87 2.77
N VAL A 16 -10.31 -7.14 2.68
CA VAL A 16 -9.33 -6.27 2.03
C VAL A 16 -8.58 -7.07 0.98
N SER A 17 -8.33 -6.49 -0.19
CA SER A 17 -7.35 -7.02 -1.15
C SER A 17 -6.09 -6.16 -1.11
N LEU A 18 -4.93 -6.77 -0.84
CA LEU A 18 -3.63 -6.14 -1.03
C LEU A 18 -3.04 -6.62 -2.35
N ILE A 19 -2.79 -5.70 -3.27
CA ILE A 19 -2.11 -5.99 -4.54
C ILE A 19 -0.69 -5.43 -4.44
N ASP A 20 0.29 -6.31 -4.35
CA ASP A 20 1.70 -5.97 -4.28
C ASP A 20 2.27 -5.80 -5.68
N LEU A 21 2.49 -4.53 -6.05
CA LEU A 21 3.02 -4.08 -7.35
C LEU A 21 4.49 -3.66 -7.24
N ASP A 22 5.13 -3.92 -6.09
CA ASP A 22 6.56 -3.73 -5.92
C ASP A 22 7.31 -5.02 -6.32
N PRO A 23 8.27 -4.96 -7.26
CA PRO A 23 9.14 -6.08 -7.58
C PRO A 23 9.88 -6.71 -6.40
N LEU A 24 10.17 -5.93 -5.35
CA LEU A 24 10.77 -6.43 -4.12
C LEU A 24 9.79 -7.27 -3.30
N GLY A 25 8.49 -6.97 -3.40
CA GLY A 25 7.43 -7.78 -2.82
C GLY A 25 7.41 -7.81 -1.29
N TYR A 26 7.87 -6.74 -0.63
CA TYR A 26 8.00 -6.73 0.84
C TYR A 26 6.66 -6.82 1.56
N SER A 27 5.60 -6.16 1.07
CA SER A 27 4.31 -6.16 1.75
C SER A 27 3.63 -7.53 1.70
N SER A 28 3.72 -8.22 0.57
CA SER A 28 3.30 -9.63 0.45
C SER A 28 4.16 -10.58 1.29
N HIS A 29 5.48 -10.40 1.29
CA HIS A 29 6.41 -11.21 2.09
C HIS A 29 6.10 -11.16 3.58
N LEU A 30 5.92 -9.95 4.13
CA LEU A 30 5.61 -9.73 5.55
C LEU A 30 4.27 -10.36 5.99
N LEU A 31 3.40 -10.65 5.02
CA LEU A 31 2.12 -11.32 5.22
C LEU A 31 2.18 -12.83 4.93
N GLY A 32 3.37 -13.38 4.66
CA GLY A 32 3.58 -14.80 4.43
C GLY A 32 3.42 -15.25 2.97
N VAL A 33 3.12 -14.35 2.03
CA VAL A 33 3.02 -14.67 0.60
C VAL A 33 4.36 -14.43 -0.08
N ARG A 34 5.14 -15.50 -0.25
CA ARG A 34 6.52 -15.42 -0.76
C ARG A 34 6.61 -15.54 -2.27
N GLU A 35 5.85 -16.44 -2.87
CA GLU A 35 5.84 -16.66 -4.31
C GLU A 35 4.77 -15.82 -5.01
N PRO A 36 5.00 -15.36 -6.26
CA PRO A 36 3.97 -14.66 -7.03
C PRO A 36 2.76 -15.55 -7.27
N ASN A 37 1.57 -14.95 -7.21
CA ASN A 37 0.33 -15.68 -7.44
C ASN A 37 0.05 -15.93 -8.93
N LEU A 38 0.73 -15.19 -9.81
CA LEU A 38 0.66 -15.37 -11.26
C LEU A 38 1.57 -16.53 -11.69
N SER A 39 0.96 -17.63 -12.15
CA SER A 39 1.69 -18.73 -12.78
C SER A 39 1.96 -18.42 -14.26
N HIS A 40 3.02 -19.03 -14.81
CA HIS A 40 3.37 -18.91 -16.24
C HIS A 40 2.32 -19.55 -17.16
N ASN A 41 1.61 -20.58 -16.68
CA ASN A 41 0.63 -21.35 -17.43
C ASN A 41 -0.79 -20.96 -17.00
N SER A 42 -1.34 -19.93 -17.64
CA SER A 42 -2.59 -19.27 -17.26
C SER A 42 -3.88 -20.01 -17.64
N THR A 43 -3.97 -21.32 -17.39
CA THR A 43 -5.21 -22.10 -17.60
C THR A 43 -5.67 -22.89 -16.38
N GLU A 44 -4.87 -22.96 -15.32
CA GLU A 44 -5.23 -23.69 -14.10
C GLU A 44 -6.08 -22.82 -13.15
N GLU A 45 -7.00 -23.46 -12.42
CA GLU A 45 -7.76 -22.83 -11.34
C GLU A 45 -6.79 -22.14 -10.37
N ILE A 46 -7.02 -20.85 -10.10
CA ILE A 46 -6.23 -20.10 -9.13
C ILE A 46 -6.41 -20.77 -7.76
N GLN A 47 -5.42 -21.54 -7.33
CA GLN A 47 -5.24 -21.77 -5.90
C GLN A 47 -4.70 -20.48 -5.30
N PHE A 48 -5.63 -19.65 -4.82
CA PHE A 48 -5.28 -18.40 -4.16
C PHE A 48 -4.67 -18.73 -2.79
N GLN A 49 -3.34 -18.77 -2.72
CA GLN A 49 -2.60 -19.11 -1.49
C GLN A 49 -2.39 -17.90 -0.55
N GLY A 50 -3.18 -16.83 -0.68
CA GLY A 50 -2.89 -15.54 -0.05
C GLY A 50 -3.97 -14.98 0.88
N GLU A 51 -4.98 -15.75 1.30
CA GLU A 51 -5.98 -15.26 2.25
C GLU A 51 -5.51 -15.42 3.70
N ILE A 52 -5.53 -14.32 4.44
CA ILE A 52 -5.14 -14.24 5.85
C ILE A 52 -6.37 -13.80 6.63
N ASN A 53 -6.84 -14.66 7.54
CA ASN A 53 -7.99 -14.36 8.38
C ASN A 53 -7.57 -13.58 9.62
N VAL A 54 -8.28 -12.48 9.90
CA VAL A 54 -8.04 -11.61 11.06
C VAL A 54 -9.36 -11.40 11.79
N GLY A 55 -9.65 -12.27 12.76
CA GLY A 55 -10.93 -12.25 13.48
C GLY A 55 -12.12 -12.41 12.53
N ARG A 56 -12.90 -11.34 12.34
CA ARG A 56 -14.05 -11.30 11.41
C ARG A 56 -13.73 -10.74 10.02
N GLY A 57 -12.52 -10.20 9.83
CA GLY A 57 -12.06 -9.68 8.54
C GLY A 57 -11.06 -10.63 7.87
N SER A 58 -10.66 -10.29 6.64
CA SER A 58 -9.61 -11.02 5.93
C SER A 58 -8.81 -10.11 5.00
N VAL A 59 -7.55 -10.50 4.76
CA VAL A 59 -6.67 -9.88 3.77
C VAL A 59 -6.38 -10.90 2.67
N ASN A 60 -6.78 -10.58 1.45
CA ASN A 60 -6.42 -11.32 0.24
C ASN A 60 -5.19 -10.68 -0.39
N VAL A 61 -4.05 -11.36 -0.38
CA VAL A 61 -2.80 -10.85 -0.93
C VAL A 61 -2.58 -11.36 -2.35
N LEU A 62 -2.39 -10.43 -3.29
CA LEU A 62 -2.05 -10.68 -4.69
C LEU A 62 -0.67 -10.09 -5.00
N LYS A 63 0.35 -10.95 -5.02
CA LYS A 63 1.71 -10.62 -5.42
C LYS A 63 1.86 -10.77 -6.93
N ILE A 64 2.04 -9.64 -7.62
CA ILE A 64 2.15 -9.61 -9.09
C ILE A 64 3.59 -9.85 -9.55
N PHE A 65 4.56 -9.26 -8.87
CA PHE A 65 5.98 -9.33 -9.25
C PHE A 65 6.79 -10.19 -8.26
N GLY A 66 8.06 -10.45 -8.58
CA GLY A 66 8.98 -11.23 -7.73
C GLY A 66 9.53 -12.49 -8.38
N HIS A 67 9.01 -12.89 -9.54
CA HIS A 67 9.59 -13.96 -10.37
C HIS A 67 10.12 -13.38 -11.69
N VAL A 68 11.43 -13.46 -11.89
CA VAL A 68 12.12 -12.88 -13.07
C VAL A 68 11.52 -13.39 -14.39
N GLY A 69 11.14 -14.66 -14.44
CA GLY A 69 10.47 -15.22 -15.61
C GLY A 69 9.11 -14.58 -15.91
N LEU A 70 8.30 -14.29 -14.89
CA LEU A 70 6.95 -13.72 -15.09
C LEU A 70 7.08 -12.29 -15.60
N TRP A 71 8.05 -11.56 -15.06
CA TRP A 71 8.40 -10.24 -15.54
C TRP A 71 8.81 -10.26 -17.02
N ASN A 72 9.70 -11.18 -17.42
CA ASN A 72 10.11 -11.32 -18.80
C ASN A 72 8.95 -11.71 -19.72
N LEU A 73 8.05 -12.58 -19.25
CA LEU A 73 6.82 -12.94 -19.96
C LEU A 73 5.91 -11.72 -20.16
N LEU A 74 5.59 -10.98 -19.10
CA LEU A 74 4.74 -9.79 -19.20
C LEU A 74 5.33 -8.73 -20.13
N LYS A 75 6.66 -8.63 -20.25
CA LYS A 75 7.30 -7.72 -21.22
C LYS A 75 7.11 -8.13 -22.67
N SER A 76 6.97 -9.42 -22.96
CA SER A 76 6.86 -9.94 -24.32
C SER A 76 5.42 -10.03 -24.82
N LEU A 77 4.44 -9.90 -23.93
CA LEU A 77 3.02 -10.02 -24.25
C LEU A 77 2.42 -8.69 -24.74
N PRO A 78 1.44 -8.72 -25.66
CA PRO A 78 0.61 -7.56 -25.97
C PRO A 78 -0.19 -7.09 -24.75
N ARG A 79 -0.52 -5.80 -24.72
CA ARG A 79 -1.25 -5.17 -23.62
C ARG A 79 -2.59 -5.87 -23.32
N GLU A 80 -3.31 -6.26 -24.36
CA GLU A 80 -4.61 -6.91 -24.29
C GLU A 80 -4.51 -8.29 -23.61
N GLU A 81 -3.44 -9.04 -23.86
CA GLU A 81 -3.22 -10.33 -23.23
C GLU A 81 -2.83 -10.17 -21.75
N ILE A 82 -2.01 -9.17 -21.43
CA ILE A 82 -1.68 -8.80 -20.04
C ILE A 82 -2.98 -8.45 -19.29
N GLN A 83 -3.85 -7.66 -19.91
CA GLN A 83 -5.13 -7.28 -19.33
C GLN A 83 -6.03 -8.48 -19.06
N GLN A 84 -6.24 -9.37 -20.04
CA GLN A 84 -7.05 -10.57 -19.85
C GLN A 84 -6.54 -11.45 -18.70
N ARG A 85 -5.21 -11.63 -18.61
CA ARG A 85 -4.60 -12.38 -17.50
C ARG A 85 -4.87 -11.68 -16.18
N LEU A 86 -4.60 -10.38 -16.07
CA LEU A 86 -4.79 -9.62 -14.83
C LEU A 86 -6.25 -9.57 -14.38
N GLU A 87 -7.20 -9.38 -15.29
CA GLU A 87 -8.64 -9.38 -14.98
C GLU A 87 -9.08 -10.69 -14.31
N HIS A 88 -8.49 -11.82 -14.72
CA HIS A 88 -8.74 -13.11 -14.08
C HIS A 88 -8.29 -13.12 -12.60
N TYR A 89 -7.09 -12.61 -12.30
CA TYR A 89 -6.58 -12.52 -10.92
C TYR A 89 -7.31 -11.46 -10.09
N LEU A 90 -7.71 -10.35 -10.70
CA LEU A 90 -8.41 -9.26 -10.02
C LEU A 90 -9.84 -9.64 -9.61
N LYS A 91 -10.38 -10.79 -10.03
CA LYS A 91 -11.67 -11.30 -9.51
C LYS A 91 -11.71 -11.40 -7.98
N VAL A 92 -10.56 -11.63 -7.34
CA VAL A 92 -10.46 -11.67 -5.86
C VAL A 92 -10.89 -10.36 -5.20
N THR A 93 -10.78 -9.23 -5.92
CA THR A 93 -11.13 -7.90 -5.40
C THR A 93 -12.65 -7.64 -5.38
N LYS A 94 -13.45 -8.42 -6.11
CA LYS A 94 -14.89 -8.14 -6.32
C LYS A 94 -15.71 -8.13 -5.03
N ASN A 95 -15.30 -8.89 -4.01
CA ASN A 95 -16.01 -9.00 -2.73
C ASN A 95 -15.26 -8.33 -1.58
N THR A 96 -14.38 -7.37 -1.88
CA THR A 96 -13.62 -6.62 -0.87
C THR A 96 -14.16 -5.22 -0.69
N LYS A 97 -14.08 -4.70 0.54
CA LYS A 97 -14.44 -3.31 0.84
C LYS A 97 -13.32 -2.36 0.40
N TYR A 98 -12.07 -2.75 0.60
CA TYR A 98 -10.89 -1.96 0.25
C TYR A 98 -9.93 -2.76 -0.62
N VAL A 99 -9.34 -2.08 -1.59
CA VAL A 99 -8.19 -2.56 -2.35
C VAL A 99 -7.02 -1.63 -2.09
N ILE A 100 -5.91 -2.18 -1.59
CA ILE A 100 -4.66 -1.47 -1.36
C ILE A 100 -3.70 -1.89 -2.47
N THR A 101 -3.22 -0.93 -3.26
CA THR A 101 -2.18 -1.18 -4.25
C THR A 101 -0.84 -0.67 -3.75
N ASP A 102 0.12 -1.56 -3.53
CA ASP A 102 1.48 -1.19 -3.11
C ASP A 102 2.33 -0.88 -4.33
N LYS A 103 2.51 0.41 -4.64
CA LYS A 103 3.20 0.87 -5.85
C LYS A 103 4.50 1.57 -5.50
N SER A 104 5.57 1.15 -6.15
CA SER A 104 6.83 1.88 -6.21
C SER A 104 6.89 2.79 -7.45
N GLN A 105 7.74 3.81 -7.39
CA GLN A 105 7.97 4.76 -8.48
C GLN A 105 8.85 4.10 -9.57
N PHE A 106 8.29 3.19 -10.36
CA PHE A 106 9.00 2.60 -11.49
C PHE A 106 8.59 3.22 -12.84
N THR A 107 9.53 3.15 -13.78
CA THR A 107 9.37 3.55 -15.18
C THR A 107 9.35 2.33 -16.10
N GLY A 108 8.78 2.47 -17.30
CA GLY A 108 8.74 1.41 -18.31
C GLY A 108 7.58 0.41 -18.14
N ASN A 109 7.81 -0.87 -18.38
CA ASN A 109 6.73 -1.87 -18.49
C ASN A 109 5.97 -2.15 -17.17
N THR A 110 6.53 -1.78 -16.02
CA THR A 110 5.89 -1.95 -14.70
C THR A 110 4.74 -0.97 -14.60
N LYS A 111 4.93 0.23 -15.18
CA LYS A 111 3.90 1.24 -15.32
C LYS A 111 2.72 0.72 -16.14
N ILE A 112 2.94 -0.01 -17.24
CA ILE A 112 1.86 -0.59 -18.04
C ILE A 112 0.99 -1.52 -17.19
N VAL A 113 1.61 -2.43 -16.43
CA VAL A 113 0.88 -3.34 -15.53
C VAL A 113 0.15 -2.57 -14.44
N GLN A 114 0.80 -1.59 -13.80
CA GLN A 114 0.19 -0.73 -12.79
C GLN A 114 -1.00 0.07 -13.36
N ASP A 115 -0.89 0.55 -14.59
CA ASP A 115 -1.94 1.31 -15.30
C ASP A 115 -3.14 0.38 -15.59
N ILE A 116 -2.91 -0.81 -16.15
CA ILE A 116 -3.96 -1.83 -16.38
C ILE A 116 -4.70 -2.17 -15.08
N ILE A 117 -3.97 -2.40 -13.99
CA ILE A 117 -4.60 -2.71 -12.68
C ILE A 117 -5.40 -1.50 -12.18
N THR A 118 -4.89 -0.28 -12.36
CA THR A 118 -5.58 0.95 -11.95
C THR A 118 -6.85 1.21 -12.75
N GLU A 119 -6.86 0.86 -14.03
CA GLU A 119 -8.02 0.91 -14.91
C GLU A 119 -9.06 -0.16 -14.52
N SER A 120 -8.59 -1.37 -14.23
CA SER A 120 -9.42 -2.53 -13.83
C SER A 120 -10.07 -2.38 -12.45
N LEU A 121 -9.66 -1.36 -11.68
CA LEU A 121 -10.18 -1.02 -10.36
C LEU A 121 -10.97 0.30 -10.37
N ASN A 122 -11.50 0.72 -11.54
CA ASN A 122 -12.26 1.96 -11.69
C ASN A 122 -13.56 2.02 -10.88
N GLN A 123 -14.11 0.88 -10.45
CA GLN A 123 -15.27 0.79 -9.58
C GLN A 123 -15.02 1.28 -8.15
N PHE A 124 -13.76 1.42 -7.74
CA PHE A 124 -13.38 1.90 -6.41
C PHE A 124 -13.10 3.40 -6.43
N THR A 125 -13.52 4.11 -5.38
CA THR A 125 -13.06 5.47 -5.11
C THR A 125 -11.56 5.44 -4.85
N LYS A 126 -10.79 6.17 -5.66
CA LYS A 126 -9.33 6.19 -5.58
C LYS A 126 -8.88 7.17 -4.51
N LYS A 127 -8.00 6.72 -3.63
CA LYS A 127 -7.34 7.53 -2.61
C LYS A 127 -5.84 7.31 -2.69
N ARG A 128 -5.07 8.37 -2.91
CA ARG A 128 -3.62 8.28 -3.03
C ARG A 128 -2.93 8.71 -1.73
N LEU A 129 -2.27 7.75 -1.09
CA LEU A 129 -1.37 8.00 0.04
C LEU A 129 0.07 7.94 -0.46
N TYR A 130 0.80 9.03 -0.27
CA TYR A 130 2.24 9.07 -0.52
C TYR A 130 2.99 8.65 0.74
N ILE A 131 4.14 8.00 0.58
CA ILE A 131 4.99 7.60 1.71
C ILE A 131 6.36 8.25 1.52
N THR A 132 6.86 8.87 2.58
CA THR A 132 8.17 9.52 2.64
C THR A 132 8.81 9.24 4.01
N ASP A 133 10.05 9.69 4.21
CA ASP A 133 10.73 9.66 5.50
C ASP A 133 11.05 11.09 5.98
N SER A 134 11.73 11.23 7.12
CA SER A 134 12.10 12.54 7.66
C SER A 134 13.31 13.19 6.98
N ASN A 135 13.86 12.61 5.90
CA ASN A 135 14.95 13.22 5.16
C ASN A 135 14.44 14.44 4.37
N SER A 136 15.14 15.57 4.45
CA SER A 136 14.72 16.82 3.81
C SER A 136 14.56 16.70 2.29
N ILE A 137 15.42 15.94 1.62
CA ILE A 137 15.36 15.75 0.16
C ILE A 137 14.10 14.94 -0.21
N ASN A 138 13.81 13.87 0.54
CA ASN A 138 12.64 13.04 0.32
C ASN A 138 11.33 13.79 0.60
N LEU A 139 11.32 14.63 1.64
CA LEU A 139 10.20 15.51 1.95
C LEU A 139 9.91 16.49 0.82
N GLU A 140 10.94 17.17 0.30
CA GLU A 140 10.79 18.13 -0.79
C GLU A 140 10.28 17.46 -2.08
N LEU A 141 10.88 16.32 -2.46
CA LEU A 141 10.45 15.56 -3.63
C LEU A 141 9.00 15.06 -3.49
N THR A 142 8.63 14.58 -2.31
CA THR A 142 7.26 14.12 -2.05
C THR A 142 6.28 15.28 -2.05
N ALA A 143 6.64 16.44 -1.48
CA ALA A 143 5.80 17.63 -1.46
C ALA A 143 5.52 18.11 -2.89
N LYS A 144 6.53 18.08 -3.77
CA LYS A 144 6.34 18.38 -5.19
C LYS A 144 5.32 17.43 -5.83
N LEU A 145 5.47 16.11 -5.64
CA LEU A 145 4.55 15.11 -6.21
C LEU A 145 3.11 15.24 -5.69
N VAL A 146 2.95 15.54 -4.40
CA VAL A 146 1.64 15.74 -3.77
C VAL A 146 0.98 17.03 -4.27
N ASN A 147 1.75 18.09 -4.48
CA ASN A 147 1.21 19.37 -4.98
C ASN A 147 0.89 19.35 -6.48
N GLU A 148 1.54 18.48 -7.26
CA GLU A 148 1.21 18.23 -8.67
C GLU A 148 0.03 17.26 -8.84
N ASP A 149 -0.35 16.54 -7.78
CA ASP A 149 -1.53 15.67 -7.77
C ASP A 149 -2.82 16.50 -7.62
N ILE A 150 -3.81 16.21 -8.46
CA ILE A 150 -5.08 16.93 -8.48
C ILE A 150 -5.93 16.58 -7.24
N ASP A 151 -5.81 15.35 -6.72
CA ASP A 151 -6.61 14.86 -5.60
C ASP A 151 -5.81 13.91 -4.68
N PRO A 152 -4.75 14.41 -4.00
CA PRO A 152 -4.00 13.62 -3.05
C PRO A 152 -4.85 13.37 -1.80
N PHE A 153 -4.95 12.12 -1.36
CA PHE A 153 -5.65 11.83 -0.10
C PHE A 153 -4.77 12.18 1.11
N GLY A 154 -3.45 11.97 1.01
CA GLY A 154 -2.54 12.31 2.08
C GLY A 154 -1.11 11.78 1.91
N VAL A 155 -0.32 11.99 2.96
CA VAL A 155 1.10 11.63 3.07
C VAL A 155 1.34 10.92 4.39
N ILE A 156 2.20 9.91 4.37
CA ILE A 156 2.74 9.25 5.56
C ILE A 156 4.24 9.59 5.63
N ILE A 157 4.62 10.39 6.62
CA ILE A 157 6.02 10.62 7.00
C ILE A 157 6.40 9.50 7.95
N ASN A 158 7.16 8.53 7.45
CA ASN A 158 7.49 7.30 8.15
C ASN A 158 8.89 7.35 8.77
N MET A 159 9.13 6.48 9.77
CA MET A 159 10.43 6.33 10.43
C MET A 159 10.96 7.64 11.06
N VAL A 160 10.09 8.50 11.55
CA VAL A 160 10.53 9.73 12.24
C VAL A 160 11.22 9.34 13.55
N PRO A 161 12.45 9.82 13.83
CA PRO A 161 13.11 9.49 15.07
C PRO A 161 12.24 9.82 16.30
N PRO A 162 12.12 8.92 17.30
CA PRO A 162 11.10 9.03 18.35
C PRO A 162 11.54 9.94 19.50
N PHE A 163 12.17 11.07 19.19
CA PHE A 163 12.54 12.08 20.17
C PHE A 163 11.79 13.39 19.91
N PRO A 164 11.47 14.17 20.95
CA PRO A 164 10.56 15.32 20.83
C PRO A 164 10.90 16.30 19.71
N SER A 165 12.18 16.65 19.55
CA SER A 165 12.61 17.61 18.51
C SER A 165 12.41 17.10 17.08
N ALA A 166 12.55 15.79 16.82
CA ALA A 166 12.25 15.23 15.50
C ALA A 166 10.75 15.17 15.25
N MET A 167 9.94 14.86 16.28
CA MET A 167 8.49 14.84 16.17
C MET A 167 7.93 16.26 15.95
N GLU A 168 8.47 17.26 16.64
CA GLU A 168 8.15 18.68 16.40
C GLU A 168 8.52 19.10 14.99
N LYS A 169 9.73 18.78 14.53
CA LYS A 169 10.13 19.06 13.15
C LYS A 169 9.24 18.37 12.13
N ALA A 170 8.83 17.12 12.38
CA ALA A 170 7.90 16.39 11.52
C ALA A 170 6.51 17.05 11.48
N ARG A 171 6.06 17.64 12.60
CA ARG A 171 4.84 18.43 12.67
C ARG A 171 4.96 19.74 11.88
N GLU A 172 6.10 20.42 11.96
CA GLU A 172 6.34 21.65 11.20
C GLU A 172 6.32 21.38 9.69
N VAL A 173 7.02 20.34 9.23
CA VAL A 173 7.02 19.98 7.79
C VAL A 173 5.69 19.42 7.31
N ALA A 174 4.79 19.01 8.21
CA ALA A 174 3.45 18.56 7.82
C ALA A 174 2.67 19.65 7.07
N SER A 175 2.95 20.93 7.34
CA SER A 175 2.31 22.05 6.64
C SER A 175 2.74 22.20 5.17
N LEU A 176 3.77 21.46 4.72
CA LEU A 176 4.17 21.41 3.31
C LEU A 176 3.19 20.61 2.43
N PHE A 177 2.33 19.82 3.06
CA PHE A 177 1.43 18.90 2.39
C PHE A 177 -0.03 19.35 2.56
N LYS A 178 -0.86 18.93 1.61
CA LYS A 178 -2.33 19.01 1.70
C LYS A 178 -2.90 17.64 2.06
N GLY A 179 -4.13 17.60 2.54
CA GLY A 179 -4.77 16.33 2.88
C GLY A 179 -4.41 15.84 4.27
N LEU A 180 -4.47 14.51 4.42
CA LEU A 180 -4.14 13.85 5.68
C LEU A 180 -2.63 13.62 5.77
N VAL A 181 -1.98 14.08 6.84
CA VAL A 181 -0.55 13.84 7.11
C VAL A 181 -0.40 12.93 8.31
N VAL A 182 0.08 11.71 8.10
CA VAL A 182 0.39 10.76 9.19
C VAL A 182 1.88 10.85 9.50
N VAL A 183 2.22 11.12 10.75
CA VAL A 183 3.60 11.03 11.24
C VAL A 183 3.77 9.73 12.02
N ASN A 184 4.49 8.78 11.45
CA ASN A 184 4.84 7.53 12.11
C ASN A 184 6.25 7.64 12.68
N PRO A 185 6.42 7.49 14.01
CA PRO A 185 7.75 7.38 14.57
C PRO A 185 8.44 6.09 14.09
N PHE A 186 9.75 6.03 14.23
CA PHE A 186 10.49 4.78 14.15
C PHE A 186 10.04 3.87 15.29
N ILE A 187 9.55 2.70 14.93
CA ILE A 187 9.08 1.67 15.86
C ILE A 187 10.02 0.48 15.70
N GLU A 188 10.85 0.25 16.71
CA GLU A 188 11.90 -0.78 16.67
C GLU A 188 11.34 -2.18 16.43
N SER A 189 10.18 -2.50 16.99
CA SER A 189 9.52 -3.80 16.78
C SER A 189 9.01 -4.04 15.35
N LEU A 190 9.04 -3.02 14.48
CA LEU A 190 8.76 -3.16 13.04
C LEU A 190 10.04 -3.26 12.21
N PHE A 191 11.21 -3.11 12.82
CA PHE A 191 12.49 -3.21 12.15
C PHE A 191 12.94 -4.68 12.09
N ASN A 192 13.35 -5.15 10.91
CA ASN A 192 13.81 -6.53 10.66
C ASN A 192 12.82 -7.65 11.06
N VAL A 193 11.52 -7.39 11.01
CA VAL A 193 10.51 -8.44 11.21
C VAL A 193 10.36 -9.31 9.97
N ASP A 194 10.29 -10.62 10.16
CA ASP A 194 10.03 -11.59 9.08
C ASP A 194 8.53 -11.77 8.79
N SER A 195 7.67 -11.34 9.72
CA SER A 195 6.22 -11.40 9.57
C SER A 195 5.52 -10.33 10.41
N LEU A 196 4.31 -9.95 9.98
CA LEU A 196 3.47 -8.99 10.69
C LEU A 196 2.29 -9.68 11.38
N SER A 197 1.99 -9.24 12.60
CA SER A 197 0.75 -9.52 13.32
C SER A 197 -0.04 -8.23 13.58
N THR A 198 -1.29 -8.37 14.03
CA THR A 198 -2.14 -7.22 14.39
C THR A 198 -1.59 -6.40 15.56
N ASP A 199 -0.81 -7.02 16.45
CA ASP A 199 -0.25 -6.37 17.63
C ASP A 199 0.80 -5.31 17.25
N LEU A 200 1.39 -5.44 16.07
CA LEU A 200 2.41 -4.54 15.54
C LEU A 200 1.80 -3.32 14.80
N ILE A 201 0.48 -3.21 14.68
CA ILE A 201 -0.16 -2.10 13.97
C ILE A 201 -0.01 -0.79 14.77
N PRO A 202 0.67 0.23 14.23
CA PRO A 202 0.83 1.51 14.92
C PRO A 202 -0.51 2.20 15.20
N VAL A 203 -0.60 2.91 16.33
CA VAL A 203 -1.79 3.69 16.71
C VAL A 203 -2.19 4.70 15.63
N THR A 204 -1.22 5.28 14.95
CA THR A 204 -1.40 6.24 13.85
C THR A 204 -2.05 5.60 12.62
N ILE A 205 -1.71 4.34 12.30
CA ILE A 205 -2.39 3.56 11.24
C ILE A 205 -3.82 3.24 11.65
N ARG A 206 -4.07 2.88 12.92
CA ARG A 206 -5.43 2.71 13.45
C ARG A 206 -6.25 4.00 13.37
N LYS A 207 -5.64 5.16 13.70
CA LYS A 207 -6.27 6.49 13.55
C LYS A 207 -6.57 6.80 12.07
N LEU A 208 -5.61 6.58 11.16
CA LEU A 208 -5.77 6.77 9.70
C LEU A 208 -6.97 6.01 9.13
N ILE A 209 -7.18 4.76 9.56
CA ILE A 209 -8.30 3.93 9.08
C ILE A 209 -9.65 4.61 9.29
N GLY A 210 -9.82 5.36 10.39
CA GLY A 210 -11.05 6.11 10.68
C GLY A 210 -11.40 7.19 9.63
N PHE A 211 -10.43 7.61 8.81
CA PHE A 211 -10.62 8.64 7.80
C PHE A 211 -10.74 8.08 6.37
N LEU A 212 -10.56 6.77 6.17
CA LEU A 212 -10.55 6.16 4.84
C LEU A 212 -11.91 6.18 4.12
N ASP A 213 -13.01 6.45 4.81
CA ASP A 213 -14.34 6.64 4.20
C ASP A 213 -14.72 8.13 4.07
N SER A 214 -13.91 9.05 4.61
CA SER A 214 -14.16 10.50 4.56
C SER A 214 -13.51 11.18 3.34
N PRO A 215 -14.03 12.31 2.84
CA PRO A 215 -13.29 13.15 1.88
C PRO A 215 -11.90 13.53 2.42
N ALA A 216 -10.95 13.81 1.53
CA ALA A 216 -9.66 14.35 1.95
C ALA A 216 -9.87 15.69 2.68
N PRO A 217 -9.32 15.89 3.88
CA PRO A 217 -9.39 17.18 4.58
C PRO A 217 -8.47 18.20 3.90
N ASP A 218 -8.65 19.50 4.17
CA ASP A 218 -7.68 20.51 3.68
C ASP A 218 -6.29 20.27 4.27
N LEU A 219 -6.23 20.06 5.59
CA LEU A 219 -5.07 19.59 6.33
C LEU A 219 -5.52 18.92 7.63
N LEU A 220 -5.10 17.67 7.85
CA LEU A 220 -5.27 16.98 9.12
C LEU A 220 -4.00 16.22 9.47
N VAL A 221 -3.41 16.50 10.62
CA VAL A 221 -2.18 15.82 11.06
C VAL A 221 -2.51 14.75 12.09
N ILE A 222 -2.16 13.50 11.80
CA ILE A 222 -2.26 12.34 12.70
C ILE A 222 -0.86 12.03 13.25
N MET A 223 -0.70 12.12 14.56
CA MET A 223 0.56 11.83 15.25
C MET A 223 0.30 10.95 16.46
N PRO A 224 1.31 10.20 16.95
CA PRO A 224 1.24 9.61 18.29
C PRO A 224 1.12 10.75 19.33
N ASP A 225 0.44 10.44 20.43
CA ASP A 225 0.39 11.34 21.58
C ASP A 225 1.78 11.33 22.23
N MET A 226 2.36 12.50 22.50
CA MET A 226 3.66 12.58 23.18
C MET A 226 3.38 12.61 24.68
N GLU A 227 3.79 11.55 25.37
CA GLU A 227 3.81 11.51 26.85
C GLU A 227 4.94 12.38 27.42
#